data_AF-A0A1A8I1Z9-F1
#
_entry.id   AF-A0A1A8I1Z9-F1
#
_cell.length_a   1.000
_cell.length_b   1.000
_cell.length_c   1.000
_cell.angle_alpha   90.00
_cell.angle_beta   90.00
_cell.angle_gamma   90.00
#
_symmetry.space_group_name_H-M   'P 1'
#
loop_
_entity.id
_entity.type
_entity.pdbx_description
1 polymer ?
#
loop_
_entity_poly.entity_id
_entity_poly.type
_entity_poly.pdbx_seq_one_letter_code
_entity_poly.pdbx_strand_id
1 'polypeptide(L)'
;SSAISVVKILRVLRVLRPLRAINRAKGLKHVVQCVFVAIRTIGNIMIVTTLLQFMFACIGVQLFKGKFYRCTDDAKSSPEDCRGTYILYNNGDAALPMVKERIWYNSDFNFDNVLMAMMALFTVSTFEGWPTLLYKAIDSNRENMGPIYNDRIEISIFFIIYIIIIAFFMMNIFVGFVIVTFQEQGEKEYKNCELDKNQRQ
;
A
#
# COMPACT_ATOMS: atom_id res chain seq x y z
N SER A 1 26.99 -0.08 21.10
CA SER A 1 25.88 0.39 20.24
C SER A 1 24.66 -0.55 20.28
N SER A 2 24.83 -1.86 20.16
CA SER A 2 23.75 -2.88 20.14
C SER A 2 22.97 -3.04 21.47
N ALA A 3 23.63 -3.01 22.63
CA ALA A 3 22.95 -3.16 23.93
C ALA A 3 21.95 -2.02 24.24
N ILE A 4 22.26 -0.80 23.81
CA ILE A 4 21.37 0.37 23.95
C ILE A 4 20.12 0.20 23.08
N SER A 5 20.26 -0.38 21.87
CA SER A 5 19.13 -0.71 21.00
C SER A 5 18.21 -1.76 21.62
N VAL A 6 18.76 -2.79 22.29
CA VAL A 6 17.96 -3.81 23.00
C VAL A 6 17.16 -3.19 24.15
N VAL A 7 17.78 -2.31 24.95
CA VAL A 7 17.07 -1.61 26.05
C VAL A 7 15.95 -0.71 25.51
N LYS A 8 16.14 -0.06 24.35
CA LYS A 8 15.06 0.70 23.68
C LYS A 8 13.90 -0.22 23.28
N ILE A 9 14.16 -1.40 22.71
CA ILE A 9 13.13 -2.39 22.35
C ILE A 9 12.33 -2.83 23.59
N LEU A 10 13.01 -3.12 24.71
CA LEU A 10 12.35 -3.51 25.96
C LEU A 10 11.45 -2.41 26.53
N ARG A 11 11.76 -1.14 26.28
CA ARG A 11 10.90 -0.01 26.65
C ARG A 11 9.64 0.06 25.78
N VAL A 12 9.73 -0.27 24.49
CA VAL A 12 8.58 -0.33 23.57
C VAL A 12 7.58 -1.40 24.01
N LEU A 13 8.05 -2.57 24.47
CA LEU A 13 7.16 -3.66 24.94
C LEU A 13 6.22 -3.25 26.10
N ARG A 14 6.53 -2.17 26.82
CA ARG A 14 5.61 -1.63 27.85
C ARG A 14 4.30 -1.11 27.25
N VAL A 15 4.25 -0.80 25.95
CA VAL A 15 3.03 -0.42 25.23
C VAL A 15 2.01 -1.57 25.17
N LEU A 16 2.44 -2.82 25.39
CA LEU A 16 1.56 -4.00 25.38
C LEU A 16 0.76 -4.16 26.69
N ARG A 17 1.00 -3.34 27.71
CA ARG A 17 0.28 -3.41 29.00
C ARG A 17 -1.25 -3.34 28.87
N PRO A 18 -1.85 -2.50 28.01
CA PRO A 18 -3.30 -2.47 27.78
C PRO A 18 -3.87 -3.77 27.23
N LEU A 19 -3.08 -4.61 26.52
CA LEU A 19 -3.55 -5.91 26.02
C LEU A 19 -3.96 -6.86 27.17
N ARG A 20 -3.40 -6.69 28.37
CA ARG A 20 -3.84 -7.44 29.56
C ARG A 20 -5.28 -7.11 29.97
N ALA A 21 -5.81 -5.94 29.59
CA ALA A 21 -7.20 -5.57 29.83
C ALA A 21 -8.18 -6.40 28.99
N ILE A 22 -7.77 -6.89 27.80
CA ILE A 22 -8.58 -7.80 26.95
C ILE A 22 -8.94 -9.07 27.74
N ASN A 23 -8.00 -9.61 28.50
CA ASN A 23 -8.23 -10.80 29.33
C ASN A 23 -9.12 -10.53 30.56
N ARG A 24 -9.26 -9.26 30.99
CA ARG A 24 -10.09 -8.87 32.13
C ARG A 24 -11.52 -8.54 31.71
N ALA A 25 -11.72 -7.95 30.53
CA ALA A 25 -13.03 -7.56 30.01
C ALA A 25 -13.62 -8.67 29.12
N LYS A 26 -14.63 -9.38 29.63
CA LYS A 26 -15.30 -10.49 28.92
C LYS A 26 -15.83 -10.07 27.52
N GLY A 27 -16.36 -8.86 27.39
CA GLY A 27 -16.85 -8.33 26.11
C GLY A 27 -15.74 -8.14 25.07
N LEU A 28 -14.59 -7.57 25.46
CA LEU A 28 -13.47 -7.32 24.55
C LEU A 28 -12.81 -8.64 24.10
N LYS A 29 -12.72 -9.63 25.00
CA LYS A 29 -12.26 -10.98 24.67
C LYS A 29 -13.12 -11.64 23.59
N HIS A 30 -14.44 -11.47 23.66
CA HIS A 30 -15.37 -12.01 22.67
C HIS A 30 -15.18 -11.37 21.30
N VAL A 31 -15.05 -10.04 21.24
CA VAL A 31 -14.80 -9.31 19.98
C VAL A 31 -13.51 -9.77 19.31
N VAL A 32 -12.41 -9.88 20.07
CA VAL A 32 -11.11 -10.35 19.53
C VAL A 32 -11.21 -11.79 19.00
N GLN A 33 -11.95 -12.67 19.70
CA GLN A 33 -12.18 -14.04 19.23
C GLN A 33 -12.96 -14.06 17.91
N CYS A 34 -14.00 -13.24 17.75
CA CYS A 34 -14.75 -13.12 16.50
C CYS A 34 -13.84 -12.65 15.35
N VAL A 35 -12.93 -11.70 15.60
CA VAL A 35 -11.94 -11.25 14.60
C VAL A 35 -11.04 -12.40 14.15
N PHE A 36 -10.52 -13.22 15.06
CA PHE A 36 -9.69 -14.37 14.69
C PHE A 36 -10.45 -15.42 13.87
N VAL A 37 -11.72 -15.68 14.20
CA VAL A 37 -12.58 -16.57 13.40
C VAL A 37 -12.79 -15.99 12.00
N ALA A 38 -13.12 -14.71 11.88
CA ALA A 38 -13.33 -14.04 10.60
C ALA A 38 -12.08 -14.07 9.70
N ILE A 39 -10.89 -13.82 10.26
CA ILE A 39 -9.61 -13.87 9.53
C ILE A 39 -9.38 -15.27 8.93
N ARG A 40 -9.68 -16.34 9.69
CA ARG A 40 -9.51 -17.71 9.20
C ARG A 40 -10.43 -18.01 8.02
N THR A 41 -11.66 -17.49 8.04
CA THR A 41 -12.64 -17.73 6.98
C THR A 41 -12.31 -16.97 5.70
N ILE A 42 -11.79 -15.74 5.80
CA ILE A 42 -11.46 -14.89 4.65
C ILE A 42 -10.03 -15.13 4.14
N GLY A 43 -9.21 -15.89 4.89
CA GLY A 43 -7.81 -16.15 4.59
C GLY A 43 -7.55 -16.63 3.16
N ASN A 44 -8.43 -17.46 2.59
CA ASN A 44 -8.30 -17.92 1.21
C ASN A 44 -8.34 -16.76 0.20
N ILE A 45 -9.29 -15.83 0.36
CA ILE A 45 -9.42 -14.67 -0.53
C ILE A 45 -8.23 -13.73 -0.34
N MET A 46 -7.78 -13.51 0.90
CA MET A 46 -6.59 -12.70 1.19
C MET A 46 -5.34 -13.25 0.50
N ILE A 47 -5.11 -14.57 0.56
CA ILE A 47 -3.98 -15.22 -0.11
C ILE A 47 -4.05 -15.01 -1.62
N VAL A 48 -5.23 -15.19 -2.23
CA VAL A 48 -5.41 -14.96 -3.67
C VAL A 48 -5.09 -13.50 -4.04
N THR A 49 -5.59 -12.53 -3.27
CA THR A 49 -5.32 -11.10 -3.50
C THR A 49 -3.83 -10.77 -3.37
N THR A 50 -3.14 -11.33 -2.36
CA THR A 50 -1.69 -11.14 -2.19
C THR A 50 -0.88 -11.78 -3.31
N LEU A 51 -1.28 -12.97 -3.79
CA LEU A 51 -0.63 -13.62 -4.93
C LEU A 51 -0.79 -12.80 -6.21
N LEU A 52 -1.99 -12.25 -6.44
CA LEU A 52 -2.24 -11.36 -7.56
C LEU A 52 -1.38 -10.08 -7.46
N GLN A 53 -1.29 -9.47 -6.28
CA GLN A 53 -0.42 -8.32 -6.04
C GLN A 53 1.04 -8.66 -6.32
N PHE A 54 1.51 -9.85 -5.95
CA PHE A 54 2.85 -10.33 -6.28
C PHE A 54 3.07 -10.48 -7.79
N MET A 55 2.10 -11.04 -8.53
CA MET A 55 2.18 -11.14 -9.99
C MET A 55 2.30 -9.77 -10.66
N PHE A 56 1.45 -8.81 -10.26
CA PHE A 56 1.52 -7.43 -10.75
C PHE A 56 2.81 -6.73 -10.34
N ALA A 57 3.34 -7.00 -9.14
CA ALA A 57 4.63 -6.47 -8.71
C ALA A 57 5.77 -6.95 -9.61
N CYS A 58 5.81 -8.24 -9.95
CA CYS A 58 6.79 -8.79 -10.88
C CYS A 58 6.71 -8.15 -12.27
N ILE A 59 5.50 -7.97 -12.80
CA ILE A 59 5.27 -7.26 -14.08
C ILE A 59 5.74 -5.80 -13.96
N GLY A 60 5.38 -5.11 -12.88
CA GLY A 60 5.78 -3.74 -12.63
C GLY A 60 7.30 -3.57 -12.56
N VAL A 61 8.01 -4.50 -11.91
CA VAL A 61 9.49 -4.48 -11.89
C VAL A 61 10.05 -4.59 -13.31
N GLN A 62 9.51 -5.47 -14.15
CA GLN A 62 9.99 -5.57 -15.54
C GLN A 62 9.71 -4.29 -16.36
N LEU A 63 8.61 -3.60 -16.08
CA LEU A 63 8.24 -2.38 -16.80
C LEU A 63 9.00 -1.13 -16.33
N PHE A 64 9.26 -1.01 -15.03
CA PHE A 64 9.62 0.26 -14.38
C PHE A 64 10.95 0.27 -13.63
N LYS A 65 11.65 -0.86 -13.52
CA LYS A 65 12.93 -0.94 -12.80
C LYS A 65 13.92 0.11 -13.30
N GLY A 66 14.44 0.91 -12.38
CA GLY A 66 15.43 1.94 -12.66
C GLY A 66 14.90 3.17 -13.41
N LYS A 67 13.58 3.31 -13.60
CA LYS A 67 13.00 4.39 -14.43
C LYS A 67 12.34 5.51 -13.63
N PHE A 68 12.35 5.43 -12.29
CA PHE A 68 11.72 6.40 -11.39
C PHE A 68 12.73 7.36 -10.76
N TYR A 69 13.96 7.37 -11.28
CA TYR A 69 14.97 8.34 -10.90
C TYR A 69 14.70 9.69 -11.55
N ARG A 70 15.02 10.76 -10.82
CA ARG A 70 14.88 12.14 -11.29
C ARG A 70 15.93 13.04 -10.64
N CYS A 71 16.24 14.13 -11.32
CA CYS A 71 17.02 15.21 -10.76
C CYS A 71 16.09 16.18 -10.00
N THR A 72 16.65 16.97 -9.09
CA THR A 72 15.94 18.12 -8.50
C THR A 72 15.77 19.29 -9.48
N ASP A 73 16.54 19.28 -10.58
CA ASP A 73 16.47 20.23 -11.70
C ASP A 73 15.87 19.51 -12.92
N ASP A 74 14.65 19.88 -13.31
CA ASP A 74 13.90 19.25 -14.40
C ASP A 74 14.58 19.40 -15.77
N ALA A 75 15.54 20.32 -15.91
CA ALA A 75 16.32 20.48 -17.14
C ALA A 75 17.35 19.36 -17.35
N LYS A 76 17.65 18.54 -16.33
CA LYS A 76 18.68 17.50 -16.37
C LYS A 76 18.07 16.10 -16.26
N SER A 77 18.29 15.29 -17.29
CA SER A 77 17.71 13.95 -17.41
C SER A 77 18.73 12.81 -17.20
N SER A 78 19.99 13.10 -16.88
CA SER A 78 21.01 12.09 -16.62
C SER A 78 21.67 12.30 -15.25
N PRO A 79 22.15 11.23 -14.60
CA PRO A 79 22.86 11.34 -13.32
C PRO A 79 24.21 12.05 -13.44
N GLU A 80 24.84 12.03 -14.62
CA GLU A 80 26.09 12.74 -14.88
C GLU A 80 25.87 14.25 -14.99
N ASP A 81 24.76 14.66 -15.63
CA ASP A 81 24.39 16.06 -15.78
C ASP A 81 23.76 16.66 -14.52
N CYS A 82 23.20 15.83 -13.63
CA CYS A 82 22.59 16.24 -12.37
C CYS A 82 23.65 16.50 -11.28
N ARG A 83 24.59 17.42 -11.56
CA ARG A 83 25.66 17.82 -10.65
C ARG A 83 25.76 19.34 -10.51
N GLY A 84 26.33 19.78 -9.38
CA GLY A 84 26.51 21.19 -9.06
C GLY A 84 25.23 21.83 -8.52
N THR A 85 25.04 23.12 -8.78
CA THR A 85 23.91 23.90 -8.26
C THR A 85 23.01 24.40 -9.39
N TYR A 86 21.75 24.65 -9.07
CA TYR A 86 20.77 25.27 -9.96
C TYR A 86 20.03 26.40 -9.24
N ILE A 87 19.46 27.31 -10.03
CA ILE A 87 18.69 28.45 -9.52
C ILE A 87 17.21 28.06 -9.52
N LEU A 88 16.60 28.12 -8.34
CA LEU A 88 15.17 27.96 -8.16
C LEU A 88 14.52 29.34 -8.04
N TYR A 89 13.53 29.59 -8.89
CA TYR A 89 12.65 30.75 -8.77
C TYR A 89 11.38 30.33 -8.04
N ASN A 90 10.99 31.07 -7.00
CA ASN A 90 9.74 30.82 -6.31
C ASN A 90 8.57 31.28 -7.20
N ASN A 91 7.47 30.52 -7.23
CA ASN A 91 6.30 30.66 -8.12
C ASN A 91 5.92 32.12 -8.49
N GLY A 92 6.54 32.68 -9.53
CA GLY A 92 6.22 34.01 -10.09
C GLY A 92 7.15 35.16 -9.68
N ASP A 93 7.95 35.02 -8.63
CA ASP A 93 8.89 36.05 -8.18
C ASP A 93 10.30 35.78 -8.72
N ALA A 94 10.56 36.27 -9.93
CA ALA A 94 11.89 36.26 -10.53
C ALA A 94 12.92 37.11 -9.75
N ALA A 95 12.45 37.92 -8.79
CA ALA A 95 13.28 38.86 -8.03
C ALA A 95 14.13 38.21 -6.92
N LEU A 96 13.80 36.99 -6.47
CA LEU A 96 14.49 36.31 -5.36
C LEU A 96 14.93 34.89 -5.76
N PRO A 97 15.97 34.75 -6.59
CA PRO A 97 16.53 33.45 -6.95
C PRO A 97 17.19 32.78 -5.74
N MET A 98 16.86 31.52 -5.49
CA MET A 98 17.54 30.69 -4.48
C MET A 98 18.46 29.69 -5.17
N VAL A 99 19.70 29.57 -4.69
CA VAL A 99 20.63 28.54 -5.17
C VAL A 99 20.41 27.26 -4.37
N LYS A 100 20.16 26.15 -5.06
CA LYS A 100 20.05 24.81 -4.48
C LYS A 100 21.00 23.84 -5.15
N GLU A 101 21.40 22.80 -4.42
CA GLU A 101 22.22 21.71 -4.96
C GLU A 101 21.36 20.77 -5.82
N ARG A 102 21.95 20.27 -6.91
CA ARG A 102 21.35 19.23 -7.75
C ARG A 102 21.55 17.87 -7.10
N ILE A 103 20.46 17.15 -6.88
CA ILE A 103 20.49 15.81 -6.29
C ILE A 103 19.78 14.85 -7.25
N TRP A 104 20.45 13.75 -7.58
CA TRP A 104 19.84 12.63 -8.28
C TRP A 104 19.22 11.69 -7.26
N TYR A 105 17.92 11.49 -7.31
CA TYR A 105 17.21 10.70 -6.31
C TYR A 105 16.13 9.82 -6.94
N ASN A 106 15.80 8.74 -6.24
CA ASN A 106 14.73 7.83 -6.62
C ASN A 106 13.42 8.23 -5.94
N SER A 107 12.29 7.85 -6.53
CA SER A 107 10.98 7.97 -5.89
C SER A 107 10.87 7.03 -4.68
N ASP A 108 10.26 7.50 -3.58
CA ASP A 108 10.04 6.71 -2.36
C ASP A 108 9.27 5.41 -2.66
N PHE A 109 8.24 5.52 -3.49
CA PHE A 109 7.55 4.39 -4.11
C PHE A 109 8.11 4.17 -5.51
N ASN A 110 8.74 3.02 -5.73
CA ASN A 110 9.39 2.61 -6.97
C ASN A 110 9.23 1.10 -7.21
N PHE A 111 9.73 0.64 -8.35
CA PHE A 111 9.60 -0.75 -8.83
C PHE A 111 10.98 -1.39 -9.07
N ASP A 112 12.00 -1.00 -8.30
CA ASP A 112 13.37 -1.51 -8.50
C ASP A 112 13.52 -2.97 -8.04
N ASN A 113 12.70 -3.38 -7.08
CA ASN A 113 12.59 -4.76 -6.59
C ASN A 113 11.13 -5.09 -6.25
N VAL A 114 10.84 -6.39 -6.15
CA VAL A 114 9.47 -6.89 -5.97
C VAL A 114 8.83 -6.37 -4.68
N LEU A 115 9.59 -6.24 -3.59
CA LEU A 115 9.04 -5.78 -2.31
C LEU A 115 8.63 -4.29 -2.38
N MET A 116 9.46 -3.45 -2.98
CA MET A 116 9.12 -2.03 -3.20
C MET A 116 7.94 -1.88 -4.16
N ALA A 117 7.90 -2.70 -5.22
CA ALA A 117 6.76 -2.75 -6.13
C ALA A 117 5.47 -3.18 -5.42
N MET A 118 5.53 -4.18 -4.53
CA MET A 118 4.37 -4.57 -3.71
C MET A 118 3.92 -3.44 -2.79
N MET A 119 4.84 -2.69 -2.18
CA MET A 119 4.50 -1.51 -1.35
C MET A 119 3.86 -0.39 -2.19
N ALA A 120 4.38 -0.11 -3.38
CA ALA A 120 3.81 0.87 -4.29
C ALA A 120 2.41 0.45 -4.78
N LEU A 121 2.22 -0.83 -5.10
CA LEU A 121 0.91 -1.36 -5.47
C LEU A 121 -0.05 -1.37 -4.28
N PHE A 122 0.45 -1.55 -3.06
CA PHE A 122 -0.37 -1.44 -1.85
C PHE A 122 -0.96 -0.02 -1.70
N THR A 123 -0.16 1.04 -1.90
CA THR A 123 -0.70 2.41 -1.86
C THR A 123 -1.70 2.68 -3.00
N VAL A 124 -1.49 2.07 -4.16
CA VAL A 124 -2.49 2.12 -5.26
C VAL A 124 -3.78 1.41 -4.86
N SER A 125 -3.69 0.26 -4.17
CA SER A 125 -4.87 -0.50 -3.72
C SER A 125 -5.70 0.23 -2.66
N THR A 126 -5.08 1.12 -1.88
CA THR A 126 -5.76 1.99 -0.92
C THR A 126 -6.29 3.28 -1.56
N PHE A 127 -6.07 3.46 -2.86
CA PHE A 127 -6.36 4.70 -3.61
C PHE A 127 -5.66 5.94 -3.07
N GLU A 128 -4.51 5.77 -2.42
CA GLU A 128 -3.73 6.87 -1.85
C GLU A 128 -2.54 7.20 -2.75
N GLY A 129 -2.46 8.44 -3.24
CA GLY A 129 -1.31 8.89 -4.05
C GLY A 129 -1.14 8.18 -5.40
N TRP A 130 -2.08 7.34 -5.82
CA TRP A 130 -2.02 6.59 -7.06
C TRP A 130 -1.89 7.46 -8.33
N PRO A 131 -2.51 8.65 -8.45
CA PRO A 131 -2.33 9.48 -9.64
C PRO A 131 -0.89 9.98 -9.75
N THR A 132 -0.26 10.33 -8.62
CA THR A 132 1.15 10.76 -8.60
C THR A 132 2.07 9.64 -9.04
N LEU A 133 1.81 8.39 -8.62
CA LEU A 133 2.58 7.23 -9.07
C LEU A 133 2.33 6.92 -10.55
N LEU A 134 1.08 7.03 -11.01
CA LEU A 134 0.71 6.89 -12.41
C LEU A 134 1.41 7.91 -13.30
N TYR A 135 1.40 9.20 -12.94
CA TYR A 135 2.08 10.22 -13.74
C TYR A 135 3.58 10.01 -13.80
N LYS A 136 4.22 9.62 -12.69
CA LYS A 136 5.63 9.21 -12.70
C LYS A 136 5.89 8.01 -13.60
N ALA A 137 4.96 7.07 -13.68
CA ALA A 137 5.05 5.93 -14.57
C ALA A 137 4.82 6.31 -16.06
N ILE A 138 3.91 7.23 -16.35
CA ILE A 138 3.69 7.77 -17.71
C ILE A 138 4.93 8.52 -18.19
N ASP A 139 5.52 9.34 -17.32
CA ASP A 139 6.70 10.14 -17.65
C ASP A 139 7.99 9.32 -17.63
N SER A 140 7.92 8.02 -17.27
CA SER A 140 9.12 7.19 -17.16
C SER A 140 9.71 6.89 -18.53
N ASN A 141 11.03 7.07 -18.67
CA ASN A 141 11.77 6.91 -19.92
C ASN A 141 12.58 5.60 -19.92
N ARG A 142 13.90 5.67 -20.09
CA ARG A 142 14.85 4.55 -20.09
C ARG A 142 15.39 4.32 -18.68
N GLU A 143 16.03 3.18 -18.49
CA GLU A 143 16.69 2.85 -17.22
C GLU A 143 17.78 3.90 -16.91
N ASN A 144 17.80 4.38 -15.66
CA ASN A 144 18.71 5.42 -15.15
C ASN A 144 18.63 6.77 -15.87
N MET A 145 17.52 7.06 -16.54
CA MET A 145 17.25 8.35 -17.16
C MET A 145 16.06 9.02 -16.48
N GLY A 146 16.07 10.35 -16.50
CA GLY A 146 15.05 11.19 -15.93
C GLY A 146 13.75 11.13 -16.73
N PRO A 147 12.66 11.64 -16.14
CA PRO A 147 11.35 11.61 -16.78
C PRO A 147 11.31 12.45 -18.05
N ILE A 148 10.51 12.02 -19.01
CA ILE A 148 10.09 12.79 -20.19
C ILE A 148 8.57 12.94 -20.10
N TYR A 149 8.09 14.17 -20.13
CA TYR A 149 6.67 14.46 -20.00
C TYR A 149 5.84 13.74 -21.07
N ASN A 150 4.85 12.95 -20.64
CA ASN A 150 3.94 12.18 -21.51
C ASN A 150 4.63 11.21 -22.49
N ASP A 151 5.74 10.59 -22.10
CA ASP A 151 6.48 9.65 -22.95
C ASP A 151 5.67 8.36 -23.24
N ARG A 152 5.10 7.74 -22.19
CA ARG A 152 4.47 6.41 -22.29
C ARG A 152 3.07 6.37 -21.69
N ILE A 153 2.13 6.99 -22.38
CA ILE A 153 0.73 7.11 -21.92
C ILE A 153 0.05 5.73 -21.84
N GLU A 154 0.43 4.77 -22.68
CA GLU A 154 -0.06 3.39 -22.72
C GLU A 154 0.11 2.64 -21.39
N ILE A 155 1.08 3.04 -20.58
CA ILE A 155 1.35 2.46 -19.25
C ILE A 155 0.17 2.68 -18.30
N SER A 156 -0.67 3.68 -18.54
CA SER A 156 -1.89 3.91 -17.75
C SER A 156 -2.77 2.66 -17.68
N ILE A 157 -2.78 1.85 -18.74
CA ILE A 157 -3.56 0.60 -18.81
C ILE A 157 -3.17 -0.37 -17.68
N PHE A 158 -1.88 -0.46 -17.34
CA PHE A 158 -1.40 -1.33 -16.26
C PHE A 158 -2.05 -0.96 -14.92
N PHE A 159 -2.06 0.33 -14.56
CA PHE A 159 -2.63 0.81 -13.29
C PHE A 159 -4.16 0.69 -13.27
N ILE A 160 -4.83 1.02 -14.37
CA ILE A 160 -6.30 0.94 -14.44
C ILE A 160 -6.76 -0.52 -14.33
N ILE A 161 -6.11 -1.46 -15.03
CA ILE A 161 -6.44 -2.88 -14.91
C ILE A 161 -6.18 -3.37 -13.49
N TYR A 162 -5.04 -3.03 -12.88
CA TYR A 162 -4.73 -3.38 -11.50
C TYR A 162 -5.80 -2.88 -10.52
N ILE A 163 -6.21 -1.61 -10.66
CA ILE A 163 -7.24 -0.98 -9.83
C ILE A 163 -8.57 -1.72 -9.96
N ILE A 164 -9.02 -2.03 -11.18
CA ILE A 164 -10.30 -2.73 -11.40
C ILE A 164 -10.28 -4.11 -10.73
N ILE A 165 -9.20 -4.88 -10.95
CA ILE A 165 -9.12 -6.24 -10.40
C ILE A 165 -9.08 -6.18 -8.86
N ILE A 166 -8.24 -5.32 -8.28
CA ILE A 166 -8.13 -5.22 -6.82
C ILE A 166 -9.41 -4.69 -6.19
N ALA A 167 -10.09 -3.72 -6.81
CA ALA A 167 -11.38 -3.23 -6.31
C ALA A 167 -12.43 -4.34 -6.24
N PHE A 168 -12.47 -5.22 -7.26
CA PHE A 168 -13.34 -6.39 -7.26
C PHE A 168 -13.03 -7.35 -6.10
N PHE A 169 -11.75 -7.66 -5.86
CA PHE A 169 -11.35 -8.50 -4.74
C PHE A 169 -11.62 -7.85 -3.37
N MET A 170 -11.40 -6.55 -3.23
CA MET A 170 -11.73 -5.81 -2.00
C MET A 170 -13.22 -5.86 -1.68
N MET A 171 -14.09 -5.73 -2.70
CA MET A 171 -15.53 -5.88 -2.51
C MET A 171 -15.90 -7.30 -2.08
N ASN A 172 -15.28 -8.33 -2.66
CA ASN A 172 -15.50 -9.72 -2.28
C ASN A 172 -15.05 -10.02 -0.84
N ILE A 173 -13.94 -9.43 -0.39
CA ILE A 173 -13.46 -9.52 1.00
C ILE A 173 -14.49 -8.90 1.96
N PHE A 174 -15.03 -7.73 1.63
CA PHE A 174 -16.04 -7.06 2.43
C PHE A 174 -17.34 -7.89 2.53
N VAL A 175 -17.85 -8.38 1.40
CA VAL A 175 -19.04 -9.23 1.36
C VAL A 175 -18.82 -10.52 2.16
N GLY A 176 -17.66 -11.17 1.99
CA GLY A 176 -17.29 -12.36 2.73
C GLY A 176 -17.29 -12.12 4.25
N PHE A 177 -16.73 -11.00 4.70
CA PHE A 177 -16.75 -10.62 6.12
C PHE A 177 -18.18 -10.46 6.65
N VAL A 178 -19.02 -9.72 5.92
CA VAL A 178 -20.42 -9.47 6.32
C VAL A 178 -21.22 -10.78 6.41
N ILE A 179 -21.07 -11.69 5.44
CA ILE A 179 -21.77 -12.99 5.49
C ILE A 179 -21.37 -13.79 6.73
N VAL A 180 -20.07 -13.86 7.03
CA VAL A 180 -19.56 -14.62 8.20
C VAL A 180 -20.09 -14.03 9.50
N THR A 181 -20.11 -12.70 9.63
CA THR A 181 -20.65 -12.05 10.84
C THR A 181 -22.15 -12.28 11.00
N PHE A 182 -22.92 -12.23 9.91
CA PHE A 182 -24.36 -12.53 9.94
C PHE A 182 -24.65 -13.99 10.28
N GLN A 183 -23.88 -14.94 9.74
CA GLN A 183 -24.00 -16.35 10.11
C GLN A 183 -23.70 -16.56 11.60
N GLU A 184 -22.62 -15.96 12.11
CA GLU A 184 -22.24 -16.09 13.52
C GLU A 184 -23.26 -15.46 14.48
N GLN A 185 -23.89 -14.35 14.10
CA GLN A 185 -24.98 -13.73 14.88
C GLN A 185 -26.27 -14.56 14.80
N GLY A 186 -26.66 -15.00 13.60
CA GLY A 186 -27.85 -15.82 13.39
C GLY A 186 -27.80 -17.15 14.14
N GLU A 187 -26.65 -17.83 14.15
CA GLU A 187 -26.47 -19.07 14.92
C GLU A 187 -26.56 -18.86 16.44
N LYS A 188 -26.16 -17.67 16.94
CA LYS A 188 -26.26 -17.33 18.37
C LYS A 188 -27.70 -17.05 18.81
N GLU A 189 -28.51 -16.42 17.96
CA GLU A 189 -29.94 -16.19 18.25
C GLU A 189 -30.74 -17.49 18.22
N TYR A 190 -30.44 -18.42 17.29
CA TYR A 190 -31.14 -19.71 17.19
C TYR A 190 -30.89 -20.64 18.39
N LYS A 191 -29.75 -20.53 19.08
CA LYS A 191 -29.47 -21.33 20.29
C LYS A 191 -30.41 -21.07 21.47
N ASN A 192 -31.11 -19.95 21.49
CA ASN A 192 -32.03 -19.58 22.59
C ASN A 192 -33.50 -19.97 22.31
N CYS A 193 -33.79 -20.68 21.21
CA CYS A 193 -35.13 -21.17 20.91
C CYS A 193 -35.12 -22.71 20.77
N GLU A 194 -36.02 -23.40 21.46
CA GLU A 194 -36.17 -24.86 21.39
C GLU A 194 -36.79 -25.37 20.08
N LEU A 195 -37.34 -24.47 19.25
CA LEU A 195 -37.99 -24.80 17.98
C LEU A 195 -37.08 -24.54 16.78
N ASP A 196 -36.79 -25.61 16.05
CA ASP A 196 -36.07 -25.61 14.77
C ASP A 196 -36.83 -24.78 13.71
N LYS A 197 -36.12 -24.25 12.69
CA LYS A 197 -36.66 -23.33 11.66
C LYS A 197 -37.95 -23.84 11.01
N ASN A 198 -38.02 -25.16 10.80
CA ASN A 198 -39.12 -25.84 10.14
C ASN A 198 -40.36 -26.03 11.03
N GLN A 199 -40.25 -25.81 12.34
CA GLN A 199 -41.36 -25.98 13.30
C GLN A 199 -42.13 -24.68 13.57
N ARG A 200 -41.81 -23.61 12.83
CA ARG A 200 -42.47 -22.29 12.96
C ARG A 200 -43.38 -21.91 11.79
N GLN A 201 -43.62 -22.83 10.85
CA GLN A 201 -44.62 -22.64 9.79
C GLN A 201 -46.03 -22.86 10.34
#